data_AF-A0A7G3ZI38-F1
#
_entry.id   AF-A0A7G3ZI38-F1
#
_cell.length_a   1.000
_cell.length_b   1.000
_cell.length_c   1.000
_cell.angle_alpha   90.00
_cell.angle_beta   90.00
_cell.angle_gamma   90.00
#
_symmetry.space_group_name_H-M   'P 1'
#
loop_
_entity.id
_entity.type
_entity.pdbx_description
1 polymer ?
#
loop_
_entity_poly.entity_id
_entity_poly.type
_entity_poly.pdbx_seq_one_letter_code
_entity_poly.pdbx_strand_id
1 'polypeptide(L)'
;MSMSSVVDWFAKNANLKVNGALSVENSFFKGVPSGYGLFVDLASINYDPNDVTIELLRIPRLATFSLDTLLELIKDETQYSSKENMEKLHATVRAVFSQFLELDGLKSLLSETTVLVFYFTLLTLVKEEYELPKTLRFYLEDVLLQVKVDNAPMFCEQAAELYGQYSMFVALKDVLDLLEDFFKNKVSCSRSVLPLLRQVYAAISSRSLEIPDEVAENSDDFVVNTTLVPLLDFANHSNDLKNAHFDIDRQTRDVLLLLDVDRIPANATKFEIFISYSPVEDLISFIHYYGFVPSSADKCQFISLSFDRGYLREQEPMPAVNLRLFYKWMQINPVVQLINFQNCWHINDSTEQFAYLLLAFMHSPDSESSSCWAYDPTCYRTFWYFQEHSSKRKEDYISINDYKSRIASLENDDSDLIDLPQLAWSMSFQGDGLSTHRGRFPKDEALQLAPFDNERTFSNAIDLFAKFFLGYIEWRLDKLENSEPHLTSPPLKQLVRLEKSVLLQLLHEPHLYYWSDRQVDCESYDCTLRPLLDRGHRDADRNASKDVLSLENLSLEDYHPEDFTDFLQDELKLYANLV
;
A
#
# COMPACT_ATOMS: atom_id res chain seq x y z
N MET A 1 -16.93 1.38 -30.89
CA MET A 1 -16.13 0.50 -31.77
C MET A 1 -16.24 -0.94 -31.26
N SER A 2 -16.07 -1.97 -32.11
CA SER A 2 -15.88 -3.34 -31.59
C SER A 2 -14.46 -3.44 -31.02
N MET A 3 -14.24 -4.17 -29.93
CA MET A 3 -12.87 -4.30 -29.35
C MET A 3 -11.86 -4.94 -30.31
N SER A 4 -12.33 -5.71 -31.31
CA SER A 4 -11.49 -6.18 -32.42
C SER A 4 -10.84 -5.05 -33.22
N SER A 5 -11.46 -3.87 -33.29
CA SER A 5 -10.89 -2.71 -34.00
C SER A 5 -9.77 -2.01 -33.24
N VAL A 6 -9.61 -2.28 -31.93
CA VAL A 6 -8.53 -1.71 -31.10
C VAL A 6 -7.18 -2.29 -31.52
N VAL A 7 -7.10 -3.60 -31.71
CA VAL A 7 -5.88 -4.30 -32.17
C VAL A 7 -5.44 -3.75 -33.53
N ASP A 8 -6.37 -3.70 -34.49
CA ASP A 8 -6.12 -3.18 -35.84
C ASP A 8 -5.65 -1.72 -35.83
N TRP A 9 -6.21 -0.91 -34.93
CA TRP A 9 -5.85 0.49 -34.82
C TRP A 9 -4.41 0.66 -34.35
N PHE A 10 -4.02 -0.01 -33.26
CA PHE A 10 -2.66 0.11 -32.71
C PHE A 10 -1.60 -0.47 -33.65
N ALA A 11 -1.89 -1.59 -34.32
CA ALA A 11 -0.99 -2.16 -35.32
C ALA A 11 -0.70 -1.19 -36.48
N LYS A 12 -1.70 -0.40 -36.89
CA LYS A 12 -1.57 0.57 -38.00
C LYS A 12 -0.99 1.91 -37.60
N ASN A 13 -1.27 2.38 -36.38
CA ASN A 13 -1.01 3.77 -35.97
C ASN A 13 0.11 3.93 -34.94
N ALA A 14 0.51 2.86 -34.25
CA ALA A 14 1.50 2.91 -33.17
C ALA A 14 2.65 1.89 -33.35
N ASN A 15 2.76 1.27 -34.53
CA ASN A 15 3.83 0.32 -34.88
C ASN A 15 3.92 -0.90 -33.93
N LEU A 16 2.80 -1.30 -33.32
CA LEU A 16 2.73 -2.55 -32.57
C LEU A 16 2.82 -3.73 -33.55
N LYS A 17 3.65 -4.73 -33.22
CA LYS A 17 3.66 -6.00 -33.94
C LYS A 17 2.75 -6.96 -33.20
N VAL A 18 1.67 -7.38 -33.87
CA VAL A 18 0.68 -8.29 -33.30
C VAL A 18 0.71 -9.60 -34.08
N ASN A 19 0.82 -10.72 -33.38
CA ASN A 19 0.69 -12.04 -33.99
C ASN A 19 -0.74 -12.22 -34.53
N GLY A 20 -0.89 -12.71 -35.76
CA GLY A 20 -2.20 -12.88 -36.41
C GLY A 20 -3.15 -13.84 -35.67
N ALA A 21 -2.63 -14.66 -34.75
CA ALA A 21 -3.42 -15.53 -33.89
C ALA A 21 -4.02 -14.83 -32.66
N LEU A 22 -3.61 -13.60 -32.34
CA LEU A 22 -4.03 -12.88 -31.15
C LEU A 22 -5.32 -12.08 -31.40
N SER A 23 -6.29 -12.16 -30.48
CA SER A 23 -7.52 -11.37 -30.52
C SER A 23 -7.94 -10.88 -29.14
N VAL A 24 -8.72 -9.79 -29.10
CA VAL A 24 -9.39 -9.28 -27.89
C VAL A 24 -10.87 -9.67 -27.95
N GLU A 25 -11.33 -10.44 -26.98
CA GLU A 25 -12.71 -10.96 -26.92
C GLU A 25 -13.27 -10.86 -25.49
N ASN A 26 -14.56 -11.13 -25.32
CA ASN A 26 -15.14 -11.23 -23.97
C ASN A 26 -14.56 -12.45 -23.26
N SER A 27 -14.11 -12.28 -22.01
CA SER A 27 -13.47 -13.33 -21.24
C SER A 27 -14.41 -14.52 -20.97
N PHE A 28 -13.86 -15.74 -20.86
CA PHE A 28 -14.65 -16.96 -20.67
C PHE A 28 -15.08 -17.18 -19.22
N PHE A 29 -14.52 -16.44 -18.26
CA PHE A 29 -14.87 -16.62 -16.85
C PHE A 29 -16.31 -16.21 -16.56
N LYS A 30 -17.11 -17.16 -16.05
CA LYS A 30 -18.49 -16.93 -15.59
C LYS A 30 -18.47 -16.69 -14.09
N GLY A 31 -18.84 -15.50 -13.60
CA GLY A 31 -19.08 -15.25 -12.17
C GLY A 31 -18.81 -13.83 -11.69
N VAL A 32 -17.97 -13.09 -12.41
CA VAL A 32 -17.77 -11.64 -12.29
C VAL A 32 -18.23 -11.04 -13.62
N PRO A 33 -18.61 -9.75 -13.76
CA PRO A 33 -18.64 -9.11 -15.07
C PRO A 33 -17.24 -9.22 -15.70
N SER A 34 -16.98 -10.34 -16.34
CA SER A 34 -15.73 -10.67 -17.00
C SER A 34 -15.68 -9.77 -18.22
N GLY A 35 -14.77 -8.81 -18.18
CA GLY A 35 -14.59 -7.83 -19.22
C GLY A 35 -14.02 -8.48 -20.47
N TYR A 36 -12.96 -7.87 -20.97
CA TYR A 36 -12.24 -8.42 -22.12
C TYR A 36 -11.06 -9.28 -21.66
N GLY A 37 -10.63 -10.19 -22.52
CA GLY A 37 -9.45 -11.01 -22.37
C GLY A 37 -8.67 -11.07 -23.68
N LEU A 38 -7.39 -11.38 -23.61
CA LEU A 38 -6.59 -11.76 -24.78
C LEU A 38 -6.77 -13.25 -25.08
N PHE A 39 -6.92 -13.57 -26.36
CA PHE A 39 -7.12 -14.94 -26.84
C PHE A 39 -6.12 -15.28 -27.92
N VAL A 40 -5.70 -16.54 -27.94
CA VAL A 40 -4.84 -17.09 -28.98
C VAL A 40 -5.54 -18.23 -29.69
N ASP A 41 -5.58 -18.17 -31.02
CA ASP A 41 -5.96 -19.28 -31.89
C ASP A 41 -4.72 -20.05 -32.38
N LEU A 42 -4.50 -21.23 -31.81
CA LEU A 42 -3.34 -22.06 -32.11
C LEU A 42 -3.30 -22.52 -33.57
N ALA A 43 -4.44 -22.63 -34.24
CA ALA A 43 -4.48 -23.00 -35.66
C ALA A 43 -3.82 -21.94 -36.55
N SER A 44 -3.73 -20.70 -36.05
CA SER A 44 -3.17 -19.55 -36.75
C SER A 44 -1.72 -19.24 -36.33
N ILE A 45 -1.16 -19.96 -35.35
CA ILE A 45 0.24 -19.79 -34.93
C ILE A 45 1.14 -20.63 -35.83
N ASN A 46 2.16 -19.97 -36.37
CA ASN A 46 3.33 -20.65 -36.95
C ASN A 46 4.49 -20.53 -35.96
N TYR A 47 4.91 -21.64 -35.34
CA TYR A 47 6.01 -21.67 -34.39
C TYR A 47 6.91 -22.89 -34.61
N ASP A 48 8.19 -22.77 -34.24
CA ASP A 48 9.10 -23.92 -34.23
C ASP A 48 8.79 -24.75 -32.97
N PRO A 49 8.53 -26.06 -33.07
CA PRO A 49 8.34 -26.93 -31.90
C PRO A 49 9.50 -26.91 -30.89
N ASN A 50 10.68 -26.41 -31.28
CA ASN A 50 11.84 -26.26 -30.39
C ASN A 50 11.86 -24.91 -29.64
N ASP A 51 10.99 -23.95 -30.01
CA ASP A 51 10.89 -22.69 -29.30
C ASP A 51 10.29 -22.91 -27.91
N VAL A 52 10.88 -22.28 -26.90
CA VAL A 52 10.37 -22.32 -25.52
C VAL A 52 9.21 -21.32 -25.35
N THR A 53 9.24 -20.22 -26.12
CA THR A 53 8.24 -19.17 -26.07
C THR A 53 7.85 -18.70 -27.47
N ILE A 54 6.64 -18.14 -27.60
CA ILE A 54 6.14 -17.53 -28.84
C ILE A 54 5.83 -16.06 -28.61
N GLU A 55 6.43 -15.16 -29.39
CA GLU A 55 6.12 -13.72 -29.37
C GLU A 55 4.70 -13.49 -29.91
N LEU A 56 3.78 -13.10 -29.03
CA LEU A 56 2.39 -12.77 -29.38
C LEU A 56 2.23 -11.29 -29.71
N LEU A 57 2.96 -10.44 -29.00
CA LEU A 57 2.84 -8.99 -29.09
C LEU A 57 4.19 -8.34 -28.81
N ARG A 58 4.52 -7.30 -29.57
CA ARG A 58 5.62 -6.38 -29.29
C ARG A 58 5.14 -4.95 -29.39
N ILE A 59 5.36 -4.22 -28.31
CA ILE A 59 4.86 -2.85 -28.10
C ILE A 59 6.06 -1.93 -27.99
N PRO A 60 6.24 -1.01 -28.95
CA PRO A 60 7.30 -0.01 -28.88
C PRO A 60 7.23 0.78 -27.58
N ARG A 61 8.38 1.13 -26.98
CA ARG A 61 8.42 1.96 -25.76
C ARG A 61 7.56 3.22 -25.89
N LEU A 62 7.64 3.92 -27.01
CA LEU A 62 6.88 5.16 -27.27
C LEU A 62 5.36 4.94 -27.39
N ALA A 63 4.90 3.70 -27.48
CA ALA A 63 3.49 3.35 -27.52
C ALA A 63 2.92 2.96 -26.15
N THR A 64 3.74 2.97 -25.08
CA THR A 64 3.28 2.79 -23.70
C THR A 64 3.03 4.15 -23.02
N PHE A 65 2.37 4.15 -21.86
CA PHE A 65 2.07 5.37 -21.11
C PHE A 65 2.62 5.28 -19.68
N SER A 66 3.90 5.61 -19.53
CA SER A 66 4.53 6.01 -18.27
C SER A 66 4.61 7.54 -18.19
N LEU A 67 5.12 8.10 -17.09
CA LEU A 67 5.33 9.54 -16.99
C LEU A 67 6.22 10.07 -18.13
N ASP A 68 7.33 9.38 -18.40
CA ASP A 68 8.29 9.78 -19.42
C ASP A 68 7.69 9.73 -20.82
N THR A 69 7.06 8.61 -21.19
CA THR A 69 6.51 8.44 -22.54
C THR A 69 5.31 9.34 -22.77
N LEU A 70 4.50 9.64 -21.74
CA LEU A 70 3.43 10.64 -21.84
C LEU A 70 3.97 12.03 -22.16
N LEU A 71 5.03 12.46 -21.46
CA LEU A 71 5.66 13.76 -21.69
C LEU A 71 6.29 13.85 -23.08
N GLU A 72 6.86 12.76 -23.58
CA GLU A 72 7.39 12.66 -24.95
C GLU A 72 6.25 12.73 -25.98
N LEU A 73 5.19 11.94 -25.82
CA LEU A 73 4.03 11.93 -26.72
C LEU A 73 3.32 13.28 -26.79
N ILE A 74 3.22 14.00 -25.67
CA ILE A 74 2.63 15.35 -25.65
C ILE A 74 3.45 16.32 -26.52
N LYS A 75 4.76 16.10 -26.68
CA LYS A 75 5.67 16.95 -27.48
C LYS A 75 5.92 16.45 -28.90
N ASP A 76 5.39 15.28 -29.26
CA ASP A 76 5.60 14.68 -30.59
C ASP A 76 4.71 15.32 -31.64
N GLU A 77 5.29 16.15 -32.52
CA GLU A 77 4.60 16.84 -33.61
C GLU A 77 3.85 15.88 -34.56
N THR A 78 4.32 14.64 -34.73
CA THR A 78 3.70 13.67 -35.65
C THR A 78 2.31 13.19 -35.17
N GLN A 79 2.04 13.36 -33.87
CA GLN A 79 0.78 12.97 -33.24
C GLN A 79 -0.35 14.01 -33.41
N TYR A 80 -0.07 15.15 -34.04
CA TYR A 80 -1.03 16.25 -34.21
C TYR A 80 -1.27 16.58 -35.67
N SER A 81 -2.32 17.38 -35.92
CA SER A 81 -2.57 17.98 -37.24
C SER A 81 -1.66 19.17 -37.55
N SER A 82 -1.15 19.85 -36.52
CA SER A 82 -0.23 20.98 -36.66
C SER A 82 0.64 21.19 -35.42
N LYS A 83 1.81 21.79 -35.61
CA LYS A 83 2.73 22.19 -34.54
C LYS A 83 2.09 23.16 -33.53
N GLU A 84 1.25 24.09 -34.01
CA GLU A 84 0.57 25.08 -33.16
C GLU A 84 -0.35 24.41 -32.12
N ASN A 85 -1.07 23.35 -32.52
CA ASN A 85 -1.95 22.62 -31.61
C ASN A 85 -1.16 21.88 -30.52
N MET A 86 -0.03 21.28 -30.90
CA MET A 86 0.90 20.63 -29.98
C MET A 86 1.48 21.64 -28.96
N GLU A 87 1.95 22.79 -29.42
CA GLU A 87 2.48 23.85 -28.55
C GLU A 87 1.43 24.39 -27.57
N LYS A 88 0.17 24.56 -28.01
CA LYS A 88 -0.95 24.98 -27.15
C LYS A 88 -1.23 23.97 -26.05
N LEU A 89 -1.38 22.68 -26.38
CA LEU A 89 -1.63 21.65 -25.38
C LEU A 89 -0.48 21.57 -24.39
N HIS A 90 0.77 21.51 -24.88
CA HIS A 90 1.95 21.40 -24.03
C HIS A 90 2.08 22.58 -23.06
N ALA A 91 1.81 23.81 -23.51
CA ALA A 91 1.81 25.00 -22.66
C ALA A 91 0.75 24.91 -21.54
N THR A 92 -0.48 24.48 -21.88
CA THR A 92 -1.57 24.28 -20.93
C THR A 92 -1.24 23.20 -19.91
N VAL A 93 -0.78 22.03 -20.36
CA VAL A 93 -0.39 20.91 -19.49
C VAL A 93 0.70 21.34 -18.51
N ARG A 94 1.75 22.03 -19.00
CA ARG A 94 2.83 22.52 -18.14
C ARG A 94 2.33 23.51 -17.09
N ALA A 95 1.47 24.46 -17.48
CA ALA A 95 0.96 25.48 -16.56
C ALA A 95 0.06 24.88 -15.46
N VAL A 96 -0.76 23.88 -15.78
CA VAL A 96 -1.61 23.19 -14.80
C VAL A 96 -0.78 22.26 -13.93
N PHE A 97 0.15 21.50 -14.50
CA PHE A 97 1.03 20.59 -13.75
C PHE A 97 1.94 21.33 -12.77
N SER A 98 2.47 22.51 -13.12
CA SER A 98 3.24 23.33 -12.18
C SER A 98 2.42 23.73 -10.96
N GLN A 99 1.13 24.08 -11.13
CA GLN A 99 0.24 24.38 -10.01
C GLN A 99 -0.13 23.14 -9.19
N PHE A 100 -0.19 21.97 -9.83
CA PHE A 100 -0.41 20.70 -9.14
C PHE A 100 0.76 20.41 -8.17
N LEU A 101 2.01 20.58 -8.62
CA LEU A 101 3.19 20.35 -7.77
C LEU A 101 3.30 21.30 -6.56
N GLU A 102 2.59 22.43 -6.58
CA GLU A 102 2.53 23.42 -5.50
C GLU A 102 1.42 23.14 -4.48
N LEU A 103 0.65 22.06 -4.64
CA LEU A 103 -0.43 21.71 -3.72
C LEU A 103 0.08 21.27 -2.35
N ASP A 104 -0.46 21.90 -1.30
CA ASP A 104 -0.27 21.49 0.08
C ASP A 104 -0.77 20.05 0.29
N GLY A 105 0.04 19.22 0.95
CA GLY A 105 -0.29 17.80 1.20
C GLY A 105 -0.08 16.86 0.02
N LEU A 106 0.31 17.35 -1.17
CA LEU A 106 0.57 16.46 -2.32
C LEU A 106 1.76 15.52 -2.07
N LYS A 107 2.80 16.00 -1.38
CA LYS A 107 4.05 15.23 -1.20
C LYS A 107 3.84 13.88 -0.52
N SER A 108 2.94 13.78 0.46
CA SER A 108 2.63 12.53 1.16
C SER A 108 1.73 11.59 0.35
N LEU A 109 1.13 12.09 -0.74
CA LEU A 109 0.15 11.38 -1.57
C LEU A 109 0.64 11.15 -3.01
N LEU A 110 1.85 11.61 -3.32
CA LEU A 110 2.41 11.56 -4.66
C LEU A 110 2.90 10.13 -4.96
N SER A 111 2.34 9.55 -6.00
CA SER A 111 2.78 8.30 -6.60
C SER A 111 2.74 8.43 -8.12
N GLU A 112 3.45 7.57 -8.84
CA GLU A 112 3.37 7.54 -10.30
C GLU A 112 1.94 7.30 -10.79
N THR A 113 1.18 6.43 -10.09
CA THR A 113 -0.25 6.23 -10.35
C THR A 113 -1.03 7.54 -10.20
N THR A 114 -0.82 8.29 -9.13
CA THR A 114 -1.48 9.60 -8.90
C THR A 114 -1.17 10.57 -10.04
N VAL A 115 0.08 10.59 -10.50
CA VAL A 115 0.51 11.46 -11.61
C VAL A 115 -0.12 11.03 -12.94
N LEU A 116 -0.17 9.73 -13.23
CA LEU A 116 -0.87 9.21 -14.42
C LEU A 116 -2.37 9.58 -14.40
N VAL A 117 -3.02 9.38 -13.26
CA VAL A 117 -4.44 9.77 -13.05
C VAL A 117 -4.62 11.27 -13.29
N PHE A 118 -3.71 12.10 -12.78
CA PHE A 118 -3.72 13.53 -13.04
C PHE A 118 -3.67 13.83 -14.54
N TYR A 119 -2.70 13.27 -15.27
CA TYR A 119 -2.55 13.53 -16.72
C TYR A 119 -3.79 13.09 -17.51
N PHE A 120 -4.24 11.85 -17.33
CA PHE A 120 -5.39 11.35 -18.07
C PHE A 120 -6.70 12.09 -17.71
N THR A 121 -6.86 12.51 -16.45
CA THR A 121 -8.01 13.33 -16.04
C THR A 121 -7.94 14.70 -16.70
N LEU A 122 -6.79 15.39 -16.63
CA LEU A 122 -6.57 16.69 -17.27
C LEU A 122 -6.85 16.62 -18.77
N LEU A 123 -6.25 15.65 -19.46
CA LEU A 123 -6.42 15.45 -20.90
C LEU A 123 -7.87 15.19 -21.26
N THR A 124 -8.61 14.44 -20.43
CA THR A 124 -10.05 14.25 -20.63
C THR A 124 -10.85 15.54 -20.46
N LEU A 125 -10.48 16.40 -19.52
CA LEU A 125 -11.18 17.67 -19.27
C LEU A 125 -10.94 18.70 -20.37
N VAL A 126 -9.76 18.71 -21.00
CA VAL A 126 -9.37 19.72 -22.00
C VAL A 126 -9.55 19.28 -23.46
N LYS A 127 -9.92 18.03 -23.72
CA LYS A 127 -9.98 17.44 -25.09
C LYS A 127 -10.96 18.11 -26.06
N GLU A 128 -11.94 18.86 -25.55
CA GLU A 128 -12.89 19.60 -26.38
C GLU A 128 -12.31 20.94 -26.86
N GLU A 129 -11.30 21.47 -26.16
CA GLU A 129 -10.63 22.74 -26.45
C GLU A 129 -9.29 22.55 -27.15
N TYR A 130 -8.61 21.43 -26.90
CA TYR A 130 -7.27 21.14 -27.41
C TYR A 130 -7.25 19.81 -28.17
N GLU A 131 -6.50 19.79 -29.28
CA GLU A 131 -6.15 18.53 -29.94
C GLU A 131 -5.21 17.72 -29.05
N LEU A 132 -5.51 16.44 -28.86
CA LEU A 132 -4.67 15.50 -28.12
C LEU A 132 -3.81 14.66 -29.08
N PRO A 133 -2.66 14.11 -28.64
CA PRO A 133 -1.92 13.12 -29.42
C PRO A 133 -2.84 11.98 -29.87
N LYS A 134 -2.83 11.63 -31.17
CA LYS A 134 -3.73 10.61 -31.75
C LYS A 134 -3.76 9.31 -30.96
N THR A 135 -2.60 8.79 -30.59
CA THR A 135 -2.44 7.53 -29.83
C THR A 135 -3.02 7.64 -28.43
N LEU A 136 -2.75 8.74 -27.74
CA LEU A 136 -3.28 8.98 -26.40
C LEU A 136 -4.80 9.16 -26.43
N ARG A 137 -5.31 9.92 -27.40
CA ARG A 137 -6.75 10.16 -27.57
C ARG A 137 -7.49 8.84 -27.78
N PHE A 138 -7.01 7.99 -28.68
CA PHE A 138 -7.62 6.70 -28.96
C PHE A 138 -7.63 5.82 -27.71
N TYR A 139 -6.50 5.67 -27.03
CA TYR A 139 -6.44 4.87 -25.82
C TYR A 139 -7.37 5.41 -24.71
N LEU A 140 -7.41 6.73 -24.52
CA LEU A 140 -8.27 7.36 -23.53
C LEU A 140 -9.76 7.16 -23.85
N GLU A 141 -10.18 7.45 -25.09
CA GLU A 141 -11.60 7.49 -25.47
C GLU A 141 -12.19 6.11 -25.76
N ASP A 142 -11.42 5.24 -26.42
CA ASP A 142 -11.89 3.94 -26.91
C ASP A 142 -11.50 2.78 -25.98
N VAL A 143 -10.53 2.97 -25.07
CA VAL A 143 -10.13 1.95 -24.08
C VAL A 143 -10.45 2.40 -22.66
N LEU A 144 -9.70 3.35 -22.08
CA LEU A 144 -9.78 3.66 -20.64
C LEU A 144 -11.17 4.10 -20.17
N LEU A 145 -11.83 5.01 -20.90
CA LEU A 145 -13.15 5.52 -20.48
C LEU A 145 -14.30 4.54 -20.76
N GLN A 146 -14.09 3.56 -21.65
CA GLN A 146 -15.07 2.55 -22.00
C GLN A 146 -15.10 1.40 -20.99
N VAL A 147 -13.97 1.08 -20.36
CA VAL A 147 -13.95 -0.05 -19.42
C VAL A 147 -14.41 0.38 -18.04
N LYS A 148 -15.49 -0.23 -17.55
CA LYS A 148 -15.98 -0.04 -16.19
C LYS A 148 -15.34 -1.07 -15.27
N VAL A 149 -14.57 -0.58 -14.31
CA VAL A 149 -13.96 -1.40 -13.25
C VAL A 149 -14.55 -0.94 -11.93
N ASP A 150 -15.05 -1.90 -11.14
CA ASP A 150 -15.63 -1.63 -9.83
C ASP A 150 -14.57 -1.99 -8.76
N ASN A 151 -13.65 -1.06 -8.52
CA ASN A 151 -12.56 -1.18 -7.54
C ASN A 151 -12.61 0.01 -6.56
N ALA A 152 -11.63 0.14 -5.66
CA ALA A 152 -11.71 1.06 -4.52
C ALA A 152 -12.10 2.52 -4.86
N PRO A 153 -11.63 3.15 -5.95
CA PRO A 153 -12.07 4.49 -6.35
C PRO A 153 -13.59 4.65 -6.49
N MET A 154 -14.33 3.58 -6.76
CA MET A 154 -15.78 3.62 -6.94
C MET A 154 -16.55 3.64 -5.61
N PHE A 155 -15.93 3.17 -4.52
CA PHE A 155 -16.56 3.00 -3.21
C PHE A 155 -15.71 3.51 -2.03
N CYS A 156 -14.76 4.41 -2.31
CA CYS A 156 -13.74 4.86 -1.36
C CYS A 156 -14.30 5.46 -0.07
N GLU A 157 -15.46 6.13 -0.09
CA GLU A 157 -16.06 6.67 1.14
C GLU A 157 -16.45 5.55 2.12
N GLN A 158 -17.23 4.56 1.63
CA GLN A 158 -17.69 3.45 2.45
C GLN A 158 -16.51 2.56 2.89
N ALA A 159 -15.49 2.40 2.03
CA ALA A 159 -14.28 1.68 2.40
C ALA A 159 -13.45 2.43 3.45
N ALA A 160 -13.25 3.75 3.32
CA ALA A 160 -12.49 4.51 4.32
C ALA A 160 -13.19 4.53 5.70
N GLU A 161 -14.52 4.46 5.74
CA GLU A 161 -15.28 4.36 6.99
C GLU A 161 -15.13 2.97 7.65
N LEU A 162 -15.29 1.89 6.87
CA LEU A 162 -15.29 0.52 7.40
C LEU A 162 -13.88 -0.08 7.58
N TYR A 163 -12.95 0.34 6.73
CA TYR A 163 -11.57 -0.11 6.60
C TYR A 163 -10.57 1.02 6.83
N GLY A 164 -10.95 2.06 7.57
CA GLY A 164 -10.08 3.22 7.83
C GLY A 164 -8.76 2.88 8.51
N GLN A 165 -8.65 1.71 9.16
CA GLN A 165 -7.39 1.18 9.68
C GLN A 165 -6.36 0.87 8.59
N TYR A 166 -6.79 0.61 7.36
CA TYR A 166 -5.91 0.38 6.22
C TYR A 166 -5.56 1.72 5.54
N SER A 167 -4.28 2.08 5.58
CA SER A 167 -3.78 3.36 5.05
C SER A 167 -4.17 3.61 3.59
N MET A 168 -4.20 2.57 2.76
CA MET A 168 -4.55 2.68 1.33
C MET A 168 -5.96 3.20 1.05
N PHE A 169 -6.99 2.87 1.86
CA PHE A 169 -8.34 3.39 1.62
C PHE A 169 -8.46 4.85 2.03
N VAL A 170 -7.78 5.24 3.11
CA VAL A 170 -7.72 6.63 3.58
C VAL A 170 -6.95 7.48 2.57
N ALA A 171 -5.75 7.06 2.18
CA ALA A 171 -4.91 7.77 1.23
C ALA A 171 -5.60 7.93 -0.14
N LEU A 172 -6.29 6.90 -0.62
CA LEU A 172 -7.06 6.99 -1.87
C LEU A 172 -8.18 8.04 -1.78
N LYS A 173 -8.93 8.06 -0.68
CA LYS A 173 -9.97 9.07 -0.47
C LYS A 173 -9.35 10.47 -0.44
N ASP A 174 -8.27 10.66 0.30
CA ASP A 174 -7.59 11.96 0.42
C ASP A 174 -7.04 12.43 -0.94
N VAL A 175 -6.49 11.52 -1.76
CA VAL A 175 -6.06 11.82 -3.15
C VAL A 175 -7.23 12.25 -4.03
N LEU A 176 -8.36 11.52 -3.98
CA LEU A 176 -9.53 11.84 -4.80
C LEU A 176 -10.13 13.20 -4.42
N ASP A 177 -10.24 13.50 -3.13
CA ASP A 177 -10.72 14.79 -2.63
C ASP A 177 -9.78 15.93 -3.09
N LEU A 178 -8.46 15.75 -2.93
CA LEU A 178 -7.45 16.73 -3.33
C LEU A 178 -7.50 17.03 -4.84
N LEU A 179 -7.56 15.98 -5.67
CA LEU A 179 -7.59 16.11 -7.12
C LEU A 179 -8.94 16.68 -7.60
N GLU A 180 -10.05 16.29 -6.98
CA GLU A 180 -11.37 16.84 -7.30
C GLU A 180 -11.39 18.36 -7.08
N ASP A 181 -10.96 18.80 -5.89
CA ASP A 181 -10.90 20.22 -5.55
C ASP A 181 -9.92 20.97 -6.44
N PHE A 182 -8.76 20.40 -6.76
CA PHE A 182 -7.82 21.00 -7.70
C PHE A 182 -8.47 21.22 -9.07
N PHE A 183 -9.03 20.18 -9.68
CA PHE A 183 -9.57 20.27 -11.04
C PHE A 183 -10.80 21.18 -11.11
N LYS A 184 -11.70 21.16 -10.11
CA LYS A 184 -12.85 22.07 -10.02
C LYS A 184 -12.42 23.54 -10.03
N ASN A 185 -11.31 23.86 -9.39
CA ASN A 185 -10.84 25.24 -9.24
C ASN A 185 -9.93 25.71 -10.39
N LYS A 186 -9.22 24.78 -11.06
CA LYS A 186 -8.18 25.12 -12.03
C LYS A 186 -8.57 24.88 -13.48
N VAL A 187 -9.53 24.00 -13.74
CA VAL A 187 -9.94 23.66 -15.10
C VAL A 187 -11.41 24.03 -15.29
N SER A 188 -11.68 24.92 -16.23
CA SER A 188 -13.05 25.28 -16.59
C SER A 188 -13.72 24.08 -17.26
N CYS A 189 -14.62 23.41 -16.55
CA CYS A 189 -15.36 22.28 -17.11
C CYS A 189 -16.84 22.35 -16.73
N SER A 190 -17.70 22.02 -17.69
CA SER A 190 -19.15 21.91 -17.47
C SER A 190 -19.58 20.56 -16.88
N ARG A 191 -18.67 19.56 -16.87
CA ARG A 191 -18.95 18.21 -16.37
C ARG A 191 -18.57 18.08 -14.90
N SER A 192 -19.26 17.18 -14.20
CA SER A 192 -18.86 16.80 -12.85
C SER A 192 -17.50 16.10 -12.88
N VAL A 193 -16.55 16.64 -12.11
CA VAL A 193 -15.16 16.15 -12.07
C VAL A 193 -15.06 14.79 -11.38
N LEU A 194 -15.73 14.61 -10.24
CA LEU A 194 -15.55 13.41 -9.42
C LEU A 194 -15.90 12.09 -10.11
N PRO A 195 -17.04 11.94 -10.81
CA PRO A 195 -17.35 10.68 -11.49
C PRO A 195 -16.33 10.34 -12.59
N LEU A 196 -15.81 11.37 -13.27
CA LEU A 196 -14.76 11.20 -14.27
C LEU A 196 -13.44 10.80 -13.60
N LEU A 197 -13.03 11.51 -12.56
CA LEU A 197 -11.80 11.24 -11.81
C LEU A 197 -11.80 9.81 -11.26
N ARG A 198 -12.90 9.36 -10.64
CA ARG A 198 -13.06 7.98 -10.16
C ARG A 198 -12.94 6.96 -11.29
N GLN A 199 -13.60 7.21 -12.42
CA GLN A 199 -13.52 6.34 -13.60
C GLN A 199 -12.09 6.23 -14.14
N VAL A 200 -11.37 7.35 -14.24
CA VAL A 200 -9.98 7.38 -14.72
C VAL A 200 -9.07 6.66 -13.73
N TYR A 201 -9.21 6.95 -12.43
CA TYR A 201 -8.44 6.28 -11.38
C TYR A 201 -8.67 4.76 -11.41
N ALA A 202 -9.93 4.33 -11.39
CA ALA A 202 -10.32 2.93 -11.45
C ALA A 202 -9.73 2.21 -12.66
N ALA A 203 -9.76 2.86 -13.83
CA ALA A 203 -9.25 2.30 -15.07
C ALA A 203 -7.72 2.20 -15.11
N ILE A 204 -7.01 3.17 -14.51
CA ILE A 204 -5.54 3.19 -14.48
C ILE A 204 -5.01 2.21 -13.44
N SER A 205 -5.54 2.22 -12.22
CA SER A 205 -5.06 1.37 -11.13
C SER A 205 -5.24 -0.13 -11.42
N SER A 206 -6.23 -0.49 -12.23
CA SER A 206 -6.51 -1.88 -12.60
C SER A 206 -5.73 -2.39 -13.81
N ARG A 207 -5.00 -1.52 -14.52
CA ARG A 207 -4.33 -1.83 -15.80
C ARG A 207 -2.84 -1.50 -15.83
N SER A 208 -2.37 -0.72 -14.87
CA SER A 208 -0.97 -0.34 -14.83
C SER A 208 -0.14 -1.57 -14.49
N LEU A 209 0.97 -1.70 -15.20
CA LEU A 209 1.98 -2.73 -14.99
C LEU A 209 3.26 -2.06 -14.49
N GLU A 210 3.98 -2.80 -13.67
CA GLU A 210 5.32 -2.46 -13.22
C GLU A 210 6.34 -2.90 -14.28
N ILE A 211 6.85 -1.94 -15.04
CA ILE A 211 7.78 -2.17 -16.14
C ILE A 211 9.21 -1.80 -15.70
N PRO A 212 10.16 -2.75 -15.70
CA PRO A 212 11.55 -2.44 -15.36
C PRO A 212 12.22 -1.59 -16.45
N ASP A 213 12.97 -0.58 -16.05
CA ASP A 213 13.88 0.21 -16.92
C ASP A 213 15.29 0.15 -16.32
N GLU A 214 16.28 -0.13 -17.17
CA GLU A 214 17.68 -0.20 -16.76
C GLU A 214 18.15 1.18 -16.28
N VAL A 215 18.80 1.24 -15.11
CA VAL A 215 19.38 2.51 -14.60
C VAL A 215 20.47 3.03 -15.53
N ALA A 216 21.21 2.12 -16.15
CA ALA A 216 22.21 2.39 -17.18
C ALA A 216 22.23 1.25 -18.20
N GLU A 217 22.65 1.55 -19.44
CA GLU A 217 22.68 0.56 -20.53
C GLU A 217 23.52 -0.68 -20.16
N ASN A 218 22.92 -1.87 -20.26
CA ASN A 218 23.50 -3.16 -19.85
C ASN A 218 23.77 -3.28 -18.33
N SER A 219 23.04 -2.53 -17.52
CA SER A 219 23.05 -2.69 -16.06
C SER A 219 22.15 -3.84 -15.62
N ASP A 220 22.52 -4.50 -14.52
CA ASP A 220 21.63 -5.41 -13.79
C ASP A 220 20.86 -4.67 -12.67
N ASP A 221 21.09 -3.38 -12.50
CA ASP A 221 20.28 -2.50 -11.67
C ASP A 221 19.14 -1.90 -12.50
N PHE A 222 17.91 -2.09 -12.00
CA PHE A 222 16.68 -1.61 -12.64
C PHE A 222 15.87 -0.75 -11.68
N VAL A 223 15.14 0.21 -12.23
CA VAL A 223 14.02 0.88 -11.57
C VAL A 223 12.72 0.40 -12.17
N VAL A 224 11.63 0.47 -11.42
CA VAL A 224 10.30 0.04 -11.88
C VAL A 224 9.45 1.26 -12.15
N ASN A 225 8.82 1.31 -13.32
CA ASN A 225 7.89 2.37 -13.71
C ASN A 225 6.47 1.82 -13.83
N THR A 226 5.52 2.48 -13.16
CA THR A 226 4.09 2.30 -13.34
C THR A 226 3.71 2.74 -14.75
N THR A 227 3.25 1.80 -15.57
CA THR A 227 3.06 2.03 -17.01
C THR A 227 1.76 1.39 -17.49
N LEU A 228 0.95 2.14 -18.25
CA LEU A 228 -0.14 1.52 -19.02
C LEU A 228 0.43 1.00 -20.34
N VAL A 229 0.19 -0.28 -20.62
CA VAL A 229 0.77 -0.97 -21.77
C VAL A 229 -0.37 -1.43 -22.69
N PRO A 230 -0.69 -0.69 -23.77
CA PRO A 230 -1.85 -0.97 -24.60
C PRO A 230 -1.85 -2.37 -25.18
N LEU A 231 -3.04 -2.97 -25.28
CA LEU A 231 -3.28 -4.35 -25.69
C LEU A 231 -2.85 -5.39 -24.65
N LEU A 232 -1.68 -5.24 -24.03
CA LEU A 232 -1.23 -6.12 -22.94
C LEU A 232 -2.16 -6.02 -21.72
N ASP A 233 -2.70 -4.83 -21.44
CA ASP A 233 -3.66 -4.54 -20.38
C ASP A 233 -5.03 -5.22 -20.51
N PHE A 234 -5.25 -6.01 -21.57
CA PHE A 234 -6.38 -6.94 -21.69
C PHE A 234 -6.05 -8.37 -21.22
N ALA A 235 -4.78 -8.71 -20.96
CA ALA A 235 -4.42 -10.01 -20.40
C ALA A 235 -4.95 -10.11 -18.97
N ASN A 236 -5.69 -11.17 -18.65
CA ASN A 236 -6.25 -11.35 -17.32
C ASN A 236 -5.24 -11.96 -16.35
N HIS A 237 -5.49 -11.78 -15.05
CA HIS A 237 -4.69 -12.41 -14.02
C HIS A 237 -5.11 -13.85 -13.74
N SER A 238 -4.14 -14.75 -13.65
CA SER A 238 -4.30 -16.00 -12.90
C SER A 238 -2.92 -16.58 -12.60
N ASN A 239 -2.63 -16.88 -11.34
CA ASN A 239 -1.41 -17.61 -11.00
C ASN A 239 -1.51 -19.12 -11.27
N ASP A 240 -2.73 -19.66 -11.33
CA ASP A 240 -3.00 -21.08 -11.63
C ASP A 240 -3.02 -21.35 -13.14
N LEU A 241 -3.64 -20.46 -13.93
CA LEU A 241 -3.79 -20.60 -15.38
C LEU A 241 -2.73 -19.82 -16.17
N LYS A 242 -1.73 -19.23 -15.49
CA LYS A 242 -0.65 -18.44 -16.13
C LYS A 242 -0.03 -19.26 -17.26
N ASN A 243 -0.19 -18.77 -18.48
CA ASN A 243 0.35 -19.38 -19.70
C ASN A 243 1.20 -18.41 -20.52
N ALA A 244 1.30 -17.15 -20.08
CA ALA A 244 2.15 -16.15 -20.70
C ALA A 244 2.82 -15.28 -19.64
N HIS A 245 3.84 -14.55 -20.08
CA HIS A 245 4.48 -13.49 -19.32
C HIS A 245 4.88 -12.35 -20.26
N PHE A 246 5.10 -11.16 -19.69
CA PHE A 246 5.71 -10.08 -20.43
C PHE A 246 7.21 -10.00 -20.12
N ASP A 247 7.97 -9.47 -21.07
CA ASP A 247 9.41 -9.24 -20.95
C ASP A 247 9.79 -7.93 -21.65
N ILE A 248 11.00 -7.43 -21.41
CA ILE A 248 11.53 -6.21 -22.01
C ILE A 248 12.70 -6.54 -22.91
N ASP A 249 12.59 -6.18 -24.20
CA ASP A 249 13.71 -6.25 -25.11
C ASP A 249 14.76 -5.21 -24.71
N ARG A 250 15.90 -5.64 -24.16
CA ARG A 250 16.94 -4.72 -23.67
C ARG A 250 17.45 -3.74 -24.72
N GLN A 251 17.48 -4.13 -26.00
CA GLN A 251 18.04 -3.28 -27.06
C GLN A 251 17.06 -2.20 -27.50
N THR A 252 15.78 -2.55 -27.66
CA THR A 252 14.77 -1.61 -28.16
C THR A 252 13.95 -0.97 -27.05
N ARG A 253 13.98 -1.54 -25.84
CA ARG A 253 13.11 -1.26 -24.69
C ARG A 253 11.63 -1.50 -25.01
N ASP A 254 11.34 -2.34 -25.99
CA ASP A 254 9.97 -2.73 -26.31
C ASP A 254 9.44 -3.71 -25.26
N VAL A 255 8.15 -3.60 -24.96
CA VAL A 255 7.45 -4.58 -24.12
C VAL A 255 6.98 -5.73 -25.00
N LEU A 256 7.31 -6.96 -24.60
CA LEU A 256 6.96 -8.20 -25.29
C LEU A 256 5.89 -8.95 -24.48
N LEU A 257 4.94 -9.60 -25.15
CA LEU A 257 4.11 -10.65 -24.57
C LEU A 257 4.53 -11.99 -25.15
N LEU A 258 4.97 -12.89 -24.30
CA LEU A 258 5.51 -14.20 -24.64
C LEU A 258 4.57 -15.30 -24.13
N LEU A 259 4.11 -16.16 -25.03
CA LEU A 259 3.37 -17.38 -24.69
C LEU A 259 4.35 -18.50 -24.33
N ASP A 260 4.15 -19.14 -23.20
CA ASP A 260 4.96 -20.27 -22.73
C ASP A 260 4.48 -21.57 -23.40
N VAL A 261 5.31 -22.18 -24.24
CA VAL A 261 4.91 -23.34 -25.06
C VAL A 261 4.56 -24.55 -24.21
N ASP A 262 5.27 -24.75 -23.09
CA ASP A 262 5.03 -25.82 -22.11
C ASP A 262 3.73 -25.64 -21.31
N ARG A 263 3.13 -24.45 -21.35
CA ARG A 263 1.89 -24.10 -20.64
C ARG A 263 0.66 -24.01 -21.54
N ILE A 264 0.79 -24.38 -22.81
CA ILE A 264 -0.34 -24.43 -23.74
C ILE A 264 -1.34 -25.53 -23.29
N PRO A 265 -2.63 -25.21 -23.09
CA PRO A 265 -3.61 -26.21 -22.66
C PRO A 265 -3.76 -27.36 -23.66
N ALA A 266 -3.67 -28.60 -23.16
CA ALA A 266 -3.80 -29.79 -23.99
C ALA A 266 -5.17 -29.83 -24.70
N ASN A 267 -5.16 -30.09 -26.01
CA ASN A 267 -6.34 -30.18 -26.88
C ASN A 267 -7.15 -28.88 -27.06
N ALA A 268 -6.65 -27.72 -26.61
CA ALA A 268 -7.28 -26.45 -26.96
C ALA A 268 -6.92 -26.08 -28.41
N THR A 269 -7.90 -25.61 -29.18
CA THR A 269 -7.63 -24.90 -30.45
C THR A 269 -7.54 -23.40 -30.23
N LYS A 270 -8.21 -22.90 -29.19
CA LYS A 270 -8.24 -21.51 -28.80
C LYS A 270 -8.36 -21.40 -27.28
N PHE A 271 -7.62 -20.49 -26.66
CA PHE A 271 -7.66 -20.30 -25.21
C PHE A 271 -7.34 -18.85 -24.82
N GLU A 272 -7.68 -18.50 -23.58
CA GLU A 272 -7.44 -17.18 -23.00
C GLU A 272 -6.02 -17.09 -22.43
N ILE A 273 -5.38 -15.94 -22.63
CA ILE A 273 -4.06 -15.63 -22.13
C ILE A 273 -4.16 -15.06 -20.72
N PHE A 274 -3.40 -15.68 -19.80
CA PHE A 274 -3.29 -15.26 -18.41
C PHE A 274 -1.85 -14.92 -18.07
N ILE A 275 -1.68 -13.76 -17.43
CA ILE A 275 -0.42 -13.30 -16.84
C ILE A 275 -0.55 -13.27 -15.31
N SER A 276 0.58 -13.08 -14.63
CA SER A 276 0.57 -12.79 -13.20
C SER A 276 0.69 -11.28 -13.00
N TYR A 277 -0.31 -10.66 -12.33
CA TYR A 277 -0.23 -9.27 -11.90
C TYR A 277 0.64 -9.15 -10.65
N SER A 278 0.54 -10.17 -9.78
CA SER A 278 1.39 -10.34 -8.61
C SER A 278 1.60 -11.83 -8.36
N PRO A 279 2.83 -12.28 -8.06
CA PRO A 279 3.09 -13.64 -7.62
C PRO A 279 2.46 -13.94 -6.26
N VAL A 280 2.22 -12.90 -5.45
CA VAL A 280 1.60 -12.95 -4.13
C VAL A 280 0.18 -12.40 -4.20
N GLU A 281 -0.81 -13.23 -3.87
CA GLU A 281 -2.22 -12.86 -3.89
C GLU A 281 -2.70 -12.32 -2.54
N ASP A 282 -2.44 -11.03 -2.26
CA ASP A 282 -3.07 -10.32 -1.14
C ASP A 282 -4.49 -9.87 -1.50
N LEU A 283 -5.49 -10.51 -0.89
CA LEU A 283 -6.89 -10.41 -1.33
C LEU A 283 -7.48 -9.00 -1.15
N ILE A 284 -7.05 -8.27 -0.12
CA ILE A 284 -7.48 -6.87 0.11
C ILE A 284 -6.96 -5.97 -1.01
N SER A 285 -5.70 -6.15 -1.39
CA SER A 285 -5.07 -5.40 -2.48
C SER A 285 -5.71 -5.71 -3.82
N PHE A 286 -6.04 -6.99 -4.08
CA PHE A 286 -6.70 -7.37 -5.32
C PHE A 286 -8.08 -6.71 -5.49
N ILE A 287 -8.88 -6.64 -4.42
CA ILE A 287 -10.15 -5.91 -4.44
C ILE A 287 -9.91 -4.40 -4.61
N HIS A 288 -8.90 -3.85 -3.93
CA HIS A 288 -8.61 -2.41 -3.99
C HIS A 288 -8.21 -1.95 -5.39
N TYR A 289 -7.26 -2.64 -6.02
CA TYR A 289 -6.70 -2.24 -7.32
C TYR A 289 -7.50 -2.78 -8.51
N TYR A 290 -7.97 -4.03 -8.44
CA TYR A 290 -8.56 -4.72 -9.59
C TYR A 290 -10.06 -5.02 -9.45
N GLY A 291 -10.62 -4.95 -8.23
CA GLY A 291 -12.05 -5.14 -8.00
C GLY A 291 -12.52 -6.59 -8.04
N PHE A 292 -11.62 -7.57 -7.88
CA PHE A 292 -11.97 -8.99 -7.81
C PHE A 292 -11.11 -9.74 -6.79
N VAL A 293 -11.51 -10.98 -6.46
CA VAL A 293 -10.75 -11.92 -5.63
C VAL A 293 -10.23 -13.03 -6.53
N PRO A 294 -8.90 -13.28 -6.58
CA PRO A 294 -8.34 -14.36 -7.39
C PRO A 294 -8.78 -15.74 -6.89
N SER A 295 -8.80 -16.72 -7.80
CA SER A 295 -9.15 -18.12 -7.47
C SER A 295 -8.03 -18.81 -6.70
N SER A 296 -8.38 -19.70 -5.77
CA SER A 296 -7.46 -20.29 -4.78
C SER A 296 -7.21 -21.79 -5.00
N ALA A 297 -6.90 -22.25 -6.23
CA ALA A 297 -6.94 -23.70 -6.50
C ALA A 297 -5.84 -24.46 -5.74
N ASP A 298 -4.59 -23.98 -5.77
CA ASP A 298 -3.45 -24.69 -5.15
C ASP A 298 -2.38 -23.76 -4.53
N LYS A 299 -2.56 -22.44 -4.59
CA LYS A 299 -1.56 -21.45 -4.13
C LYS A 299 -1.94 -20.75 -2.83
N CYS A 300 -0.91 -20.28 -2.12
CA CYS A 300 -1.09 -19.46 -0.93
C CYS A 300 -1.75 -18.13 -1.29
N GLN A 301 -2.78 -17.76 -0.53
CA GLN A 301 -3.39 -16.43 -0.58
C GLN A 301 -3.20 -15.73 0.76
N PHE A 302 -3.13 -14.41 0.73
CA PHE A 302 -2.78 -13.61 1.89
C PHE A 302 -3.92 -12.66 2.24
N ILE A 303 -4.14 -12.46 3.54
CA ILE A 303 -4.93 -11.35 4.06
C ILE A 303 -4.12 -10.71 5.18
N SER A 304 -3.80 -9.43 5.03
CA SER A 304 -3.17 -8.64 6.09
C SER A 304 -4.25 -7.97 6.93
N LEU A 305 -4.55 -8.48 8.13
CA LEU A 305 -5.55 -7.90 9.02
C LEU A 305 -4.96 -6.77 9.86
N SER A 306 -5.23 -5.52 9.49
CA SER A 306 -4.90 -4.36 10.34
C SER A 306 -5.87 -4.25 11.50
N PHE A 307 -5.35 -4.03 12.71
CA PHE A 307 -6.17 -3.75 13.89
C PHE A 307 -6.78 -2.35 13.83
N ASP A 308 -8.04 -2.25 14.23
CA ASP A 308 -8.75 -0.97 14.30
C ASP A 308 -8.17 -0.07 15.40
N ARG A 309 -7.94 1.21 15.08
CA ARG A 309 -7.34 2.18 16.00
C ARG A 309 -8.18 2.42 17.24
N GLY A 310 -9.50 2.42 17.12
CA GLY A 310 -10.42 2.56 18.25
C GLY A 310 -10.31 1.37 19.18
N TYR A 311 -10.30 0.16 18.62
CA TYR A 311 -10.09 -1.07 19.38
C TYR A 311 -8.75 -1.05 20.14
N LEU A 312 -7.65 -0.70 19.47
CA LEU A 312 -6.32 -0.61 20.09
C LEU A 312 -6.23 0.45 21.21
N ARG A 313 -7.04 1.51 21.17
CA ARG A 313 -7.08 2.55 22.22
C ARG A 313 -7.79 2.05 23.48
N GLU A 314 -8.77 1.17 23.32
CA GLU A 314 -9.63 0.67 24.41
C GLU A 314 -9.09 -0.61 25.06
N GLN A 315 -8.25 -1.38 24.35
CA GLN A 315 -7.69 -2.62 24.87
C GLN A 315 -6.39 -2.38 25.66
N GLU A 316 -6.35 -2.96 26.86
CA GLU A 316 -5.16 -3.07 27.69
C GLU A 316 -4.91 -4.57 27.95
N PRO A 317 -4.09 -5.27 27.14
CA PRO A 317 -3.84 -6.70 27.33
C PRO A 317 -3.13 -6.98 28.66
N MET A 318 -2.44 -5.99 29.20
CA MET A 318 -1.92 -5.95 30.56
C MET A 318 -2.13 -4.54 31.15
N PRO A 319 -2.16 -4.42 32.49
CA PRO A 319 -2.32 -3.14 33.14
C PRO A 319 -1.34 -2.09 32.63
N ALA A 320 -1.86 -0.90 32.28
CA ALA A 320 -1.09 0.27 31.87
C ALA A 320 -0.35 0.18 30.51
N VAL A 321 -0.65 -0.83 29.68
CA VAL A 321 -0.16 -0.89 28.29
C VAL A 321 -1.27 -0.48 27.32
N ASN A 322 -1.26 0.78 26.89
CA ASN A 322 -2.10 1.23 25.78
C ASN A 322 -1.50 0.78 24.45
N LEU A 323 -2.11 -0.20 23.78
CA LEU A 323 -1.56 -0.79 22.56
C LEU A 323 -1.40 0.21 21.43
N ARG A 324 -2.37 1.10 21.24
CA ARG A 324 -2.29 2.13 20.20
C ARG A 324 -1.04 3.00 20.40
N LEU A 325 -0.85 3.49 21.61
CA LEU A 325 0.26 4.37 21.95
C LEU A 325 1.61 3.64 21.87
N PHE A 326 1.64 2.38 22.31
CA PHE A 326 2.83 1.52 22.22
C PHE A 326 3.29 1.34 20.78
N TYR A 327 2.41 0.83 19.90
CA TYR A 327 2.76 0.58 18.50
C TYR A 327 3.13 1.86 17.75
N LYS A 328 2.47 2.98 18.08
CA LYS A 328 2.74 4.28 17.48
C LYS A 328 4.14 4.80 17.81
N TRP A 329 4.53 4.77 19.09
CA TRP A 329 5.88 5.17 19.51
C TRP A 329 6.96 4.23 19.00
N MET A 330 6.67 2.93 18.95
CA MET A 330 7.62 1.93 18.45
C MET A 330 7.66 1.84 16.92
N GLN A 331 6.79 2.55 16.20
CA GLN A 331 6.63 2.46 14.75
C GLN A 331 6.45 1.00 14.28
N ILE A 332 5.59 0.27 14.98
CA ILE A 332 5.21 -1.12 14.68
C ILE A 332 3.87 -1.10 13.98
N ASN A 333 3.76 -1.79 12.84
CA ASN A 333 2.50 -1.90 12.13
C ASN A 333 1.58 -2.91 12.82
N PRO A 334 0.42 -2.51 13.38
CA PRO A 334 -0.47 -3.40 14.11
C PRO A 334 -1.29 -4.29 13.15
N VAL A 335 -0.61 -5.15 12.39
CA VAL A 335 -1.19 -5.99 11.33
C VAL A 335 -0.83 -7.45 11.54
N VAL A 336 -1.82 -8.33 11.57
CA VAL A 336 -1.62 -9.78 11.54
C VAL A 336 -1.78 -10.29 10.12
N GLN A 337 -0.73 -10.86 9.55
CA GLN A 337 -0.82 -11.50 8.25
C GLN A 337 -1.35 -12.93 8.39
N LEU A 338 -2.35 -13.26 7.57
CA LEU A 338 -2.93 -14.59 7.47
C LEU A 338 -2.59 -15.23 6.13
N ILE A 339 -2.28 -16.53 6.15
CA ILE A 339 -1.98 -17.34 4.97
C ILE A 339 -3.09 -18.38 4.81
N ASN A 340 -3.79 -18.35 3.68
CA ASN A 340 -4.65 -19.44 3.25
C ASN A 340 -3.82 -20.48 2.53
N PHE A 341 -3.76 -21.68 3.09
CA PHE A 341 -3.15 -22.83 2.45
C PHE A 341 -4.11 -24.00 2.55
N GLN A 342 -4.46 -24.59 1.41
CA GLN A 342 -5.40 -25.73 1.33
C GLN A 342 -6.75 -25.47 2.05
N ASN A 343 -7.28 -24.25 1.94
CA ASN A 343 -8.51 -23.78 2.59
C ASN A 343 -8.44 -23.70 4.13
N CYS A 344 -7.24 -23.58 4.70
CA CYS A 344 -7.01 -23.31 6.11
C CYS A 344 -6.26 -21.98 6.26
N TRP A 345 -6.76 -21.09 7.12
CA TRP A 345 -6.06 -19.85 7.46
C TRP A 345 -5.12 -20.05 8.64
N HIS A 346 -3.88 -19.62 8.45
CA HIS A 346 -2.80 -19.66 9.44
C HIS A 346 -2.34 -18.24 9.77
N ILE A 347 -1.95 -17.99 11.03
CA ILE A 347 -1.23 -16.77 11.40
C ILE A 347 0.21 -16.90 10.91
N ASN A 348 0.69 -15.93 10.13
CA ASN A 348 2.07 -15.91 9.68
C ASN A 348 3.01 -15.42 10.80
N ASP A 349 3.44 -16.34 11.64
CA ASP A 349 4.39 -16.11 12.73
C ASP A 349 5.86 -16.19 12.30
N SER A 350 6.12 -16.48 11.03
CA SER A 350 7.48 -16.61 10.48
C SER A 350 8.12 -15.27 10.07
N THR A 351 7.48 -14.15 10.40
CA THR A 351 7.91 -12.80 10.00
C THR A 351 8.41 -11.98 11.18
N GLU A 352 9.41 -11.13 10.97
CA GLU A 352 9.87 -10.19 11.99
C GLU A 352 8.74 -9.27 12.46
N GLN A 353 7.81 -8.93 11.55
CA GLN A 353 6.66 -8.09 11.85
C GLN A 353 5.76 -8.73 12.89
N PHE A 354 5.56 -10.06 12.85
CA PHE A 354 4.84 -10.76 13.91
C PHE A 354 5.59 -10.69 15.24
N ALA A 355 6.91 -10.87 15.24
CA ALA A 355 7.72 -10.75 16.45
C ALA A 355 7.64 -9.33 17.07
N TYR A 356 7.62 -8.28 16.25
CA TYR A 356 7.40 -6.90 16.72
C TYR A 356 6.03 -6.72 17.38
N LEU A 357 4.95 -7.32 16.84
CA LEU A 357 3.63 -7.27 17.48
C LEU A 357 3.65 -7.86 18.89
N LEU A 358 4.38 -8.96 19.07
CA LEU A 358 4.45 -9.67 20.36
C LEU A 358 5.13 -8.87 21.46
N LEU A 359 5.94 -7.84 21.13
CA LEU A 359 6.63 -7.02 22.13
C LEU A 359 5.64 -6.45 23.17
N ALA A 360 4.46 -5.98 22.73
CA ALA A 360 3.47 -5.40 23.63
C ALA A 360 2.84 -6.40 24.63
N PHE A 361 3.00 -7.70 24.37
CA PHE A 361 2.43 -8.81 25.15
C PHE A 361 3.45 -9.49 26.07
N MET A 362 4.67 -8.94 26.14
CA MET A 362 5.74 -9.51 26.93
C MET A 362 5.60 -9.22 28.43
N HIS A 363 5.80 -10.25 29.24
CA HIS A 363 5.77 -10.17 30.69
C HIS A 363 7.07 -9.62 31.27
N SER A 364 6.98 -8.99 32.43
CA SER A 364 8.13 -8.56 33.21
C SER A 364 8.99 -9.77 33.59
N PRO A 365 10.33 -9.64 33.55
CA PRO A 365 11.23 -10.63 34.13
C PRO A 365 10.90 -11.06 35.56
N ASP A 366 10.33 -10.14 36.34
CA ASP A 366 10.08 -10.33 37.76
C ASP A 366 8.65 -10.83 38.06
N SER A 367 7.75 -10.82 37.07
CA SER A 367 6.33 -11.10 37.30
C SER A 367 5.57 -11.49 36.03
N GLU A 368 4.86 -12.61 36.12
CA GLU A 368 3.96 -13.15 35.08
C GLU A 368 2.61 -12.41 35.00
N SER A 369 2.35 -11.39 35.83
CA SER A 369 1.09 -10.63 35.83
C SER A 369 1.24 -9.16 35.42
N SER A 370 2.47 -8.73 35.11
CA SER A 370 2.79 -7.35 34.75
C SER A 370 3.58 -7.30 33.46
N SER A 371 3.43 -6.20 32.71
CA SER A 371 4.22 -5.96 31.51
C SER A 371 5.69 -5.72 31.83
N CYS A 372 6.58 -6.10 30.92
CA CYS A 372 7.96 -5.60 30.93
C CYS A 372 8.03 -4.12 30.53
N TRP A 373 6.97 -3.56 29.94
CA TRP A 373 6.92 -2.19 29.45
C TRP A 373 6.32 -1.23 30.46
N ALA A 374 6.94 -0.07 30.60
CA ALA A 374 6.44 1.04 31.39
C ALA A 374 6.42 2.31 30.53
N TYR A 375 5.26 2.96 30.44
CA TYR A 375 5.11 4.25 29.77
C TYR A 375 5.47 5.40 30.72
N ASP A 376 6.24 6.36 30.23
CA ASP A 376 6.58 7.61 30.90
C ASP A 376 5.62 8.73 30.43
N PRO A 377 4.58 9.08 31.21
CA PRO A 377 3.65 10.17 30.87
C PRO A 377 4.31 11.56 30.92
N THR A 378 5.55 11.63 31.38
CA THR A 378 6.39 12.82 31.46
C THR A 378 7.57 12.77 30.50
N CYS A 379 7.55 11.90 29.49
CA CYS A 379 8.64 11.75 28.52
C CYS A 379 9.05 13.06 27.82
N TYR A 380 8.12 14.03 27.69
CA TYR A 380 8.42 15.40 27.22
C TYR A 380 9.54 16.09 28.00
N ARG A 381 9.71 15.75 29.29
CA ARG A 381 10.80 16.23 30.14
C ARG A 381 12.14 15.60 29.76
N THR A 382 12.16 14.32 29.37
CA THR A 382 13.36 13.68 28.80
C THR A 382 13.76 14.37 27.50
N PHE A 383 12.82 14.58 26.57
CA PHE A 383 13.12 15.27 25.30
C PHE A 383 13.71 16.67 25.54
N TRP A 384 13.10 17.43 26.44
CA TRP A 384 13.59 18.74 26.84
C TRP A 384 14.99 18.66 27.48
N TYR A 385 15.20 17.71 28.41
CA TYR A 385 16.50 17.49 29.05
C TYR A 385 17.59 17.11 28.04
N PHE A 386 17.30 16.21 27.09
CA PHE A 386 18.25 15.83 26.05
C PHE A 386 18.56 17.00 25.10
N GLN A 387 17.57 17.79 24.71
CA GLN A 387 17.80 18.99 23.91
C GLN A 387 18.68 20.01 24.65
N GLU A 388 18.45 20.20 25.96
CA GLU A 388 19.24 21.12 26.80
C GLU A 388 20.73 20.76 26.80
N HIS A 389 21.02 19.45 26.86
CA HIS A 389 22.37 18.91 26.98
C HIS A 389 23.05 18.62 25.63
N SER A 390 22.29 18.48 24.53
CA SER A 390 22.83 18.27 23.18
C SER A 390 23.04 19.58 22.40
N SER A 391 22.21 20.60 22.64
CA SER A 391 22.22 21.83 21.84
C SER A 391 23.41 22.72 22.15
N LYS A 392 24.20 23.07 21.11
CA LYS A 392 25.35 23.99 21.24
C LYS A 392 24.96 25.46 21.33
N ARG A 393 23.69 25.81 21.04
CA ARG A 393 23.18 27.19 21.01
C ARG A 393 21.93 27.31 21.87
N LYS A 394 21.87 28.35 22.70
CA LYS A 394 20.73 28.61 23.58
C LYS A 394 19.49 29.18 22.87
N GLU A 395 19.65 29.56 21.61
CA GLU A 395 18.59 30.20 20.81
C GLU A 395 17.62 29.15 20.20
N ASP A 396 17.99 27.88 20.22
CA ASP A 396 17.21 26.76 19.67
C ASP A 396 16.33 26.06 20.73
N TYR A 397 16.31 26.57 21.98
CA TYR A 397 15.55 25.95 23.05
C TYR A 397 14.05 26.11 22.87
N ILE A 398 13.39 24.98 22.65
CA ILE A 398 11.93 24.86 22.70
C ILE A 398 11.54 24.80 24.19
N SER A 399 10.47 25.48 24.59
CA SER A 399 10.07 25.46 26.00
C SER A 399 9.56 24.06 26.38
N ILE A 400 9.71 23.68 27.66
CA ILE A 400 9.19 22.40 28.16
C ILE A 400 7.68 22.23 27.92
N ASN A 401 6.92 23.35 27.92
CA ASN A 401 5.49 23.36 27.64
C ASN A 401 5.19 23.13 26.16
N ASP A 402 6.06 23.61 25.27
CA ASP A 402 5.95 23.36 23.84
C ASP A 402 6.23 21.88 23.55
N TYR A 403 7.23 21.26 24.19
CA TYR A 403 7.43 19.80 24.11
C TYR A 403 6.24 19.02 24.62
N LYS A 404 5.69 19.41 25.78
CA LYS A 404 4.49 18.78 26.34
C LYS A 404 3.31 18.85 25.35
N SER A 405 3.08 20.03 24.76
CA SER A 405 2.00 20.25 23.81
C SER A 405 2.23 19.48 22.50
N ARG A 406 3.47 19.46 22.00
CA ARG A 406 3.86 18.71 20.81
C ARG A 406 3.65 17.22 21.01
N ILE A 407 4.19 16.63 22.08
CA ILE A 407 4.02 15.20 22.36
C ILE A 407 2.55 14.85 22.56
N ALA A 408 1.80 15.64 23.34
CA ALA A 408 0.36 15.40 23.49
C ALA A 408 -0.37 15.46 22.14
N SER A 409 -0.03 16.39 21.25
CA SER A 409 -0.60 16.45 19.91
C SER A 409 -0.24 15.22 19.08
N LEU A 410 1.03 14.80 19.09
CA LEU A 410 1.54 13.66 18.34
C LEU A 410 0.89 12.36 18.82
N GLU A 411 0.75 12.14 20.12
CA GLU A 411 0.15 10.92 20.66
C GLU A 411 -1.34 10.82 20.34
N ASN A 412 -2.06 11.95 20.35
CA ASN A 412 -3.51 11.99 20.13
C ASN A 412 -3.94 12.10 18.67
N ASP A 413 -3.04 12.38 17.73
CA ASP A 413 -3.41 12.45 16.31
C ASP A 413 -3.76 11.07 15.72
N ASP A 414 -4.32 11.09 14.51
CA ASP A 414 -4.74 9.87 13.78
C ASP A 414 -3.58 9.17 13.05
N SER A 415 -2.35 9.69 13.12
CA SER A 415 -1.17 9.05 12.54
C SER A 415 -0.80 7.79 13.31
N ASP A 416 -0.28 6.80 12.59
CA ASP A 416 0.26 5.54 13.13
C ASP A 416 1.73 5.67 13.57
N LEU A 417 2.36 6.82 13.34
CA LEU A 417 3.76 7.06 13.68
C LEU A 417 3.95 8.36 14.45
N ILE A 418 5.01 8.37 15.25
CA ILE A 418 5.58 9.55 15.89
C ILE A 418 6.97 9.75 15.30
N ASP A 419 7.17 10.87 14.61
CA ASP A 419 8.47 11.25 14.04
C ASP A 419 9.40 11.86 15.11
N LEU A 420 9.61 11.08 16.17
CA LEU A 420 10.57 11.35 17.25
C LEU A 420 11.21 10.03 17.68
N PRO A 421 12.46 10.05 18.19
CA PRO A 421 13.04 8.88 18.84
C PRO A 421 12.13 8.32 19.94
N GLN A 422 12.02 7.01 20.05
CA GLN A 422 11.26 6.38 21.13
C GLN A 422 11.93 6.64 22.48
N LEU A 423 11.37 7.57 23.27
CA LEU A 423 11.81 7.87 24.63
C LEU A 423 10.68 7.73 25.66
N ALA A 424 9.50 7.30 25.22
CA ALA A 424 8.30 7.25 26.05
C ALA A 424 8.07 5.89 26.71
N TRP A 425 8.65 4.81 26.18
CA TRP A 425 8.50 3.47 26.75
C TRP A 425 9.83 2.90 27.19
N SER A 426 9.83 2.31 28.39
CA SER A 426 10.99 1.64 28.98
C SER A 426 10.71 0.15 29.09
N MET A 427 11.65 -0.67 28.65
CA MET A 427 11.63 -2.13 28.75
C MET A 427 12.40 -2.58 29.98
N SER A 428 11.82 -3.49 30.78
CA SER A 428 12.52 -4.21 31.84
C SER A 428 12.98 -5.57 31.30
N PHE A 429 14.27 -5.90 31.42
CA PHE A 429 14.87 -7.13 30.88
C PHE A 429 15.93 -7.71 31.81
N GLN A 430 16.25 -9.00 31.68
CA GLN A 430 17.32 -9.62 32.46
C GLN A 430 18.66 -9.39 31.78
N GLY A 431 19.61 -8.79 32.49
CA GLY A 431 20.99 -8.63 32.03
C GLY A 431 21.91 -9.75 32.52
N ASP A 432 23.20 -9.59 32.19
CA ASP A 432 24.26 -10.50 32.63
C ASP A 432 24.27 -10.62 34.16
N GLY A 433 24.08 -11.84 34.67
CA GLY A 433 24.10 -12.11 36.12
C GLY A 433 22.75 -12.05 36.84
N LEU A 434 21.62 -12.13 36.10
CA LEU A 434 20.25 -12.18 36.63
C LEU A 434 19.75 -10.88 37.29
N SER A 435 20.44 -9.75 37.09
CA SER A 435 19.89 -8.44 37.47
C SER A 435 18.85 -7.98 36.45
N THR A 436 17.72 -7.48 36.93
CA THR A 436 16.73 -6.81 36.10
C THR A 436 17.21 -5.39 35.83
N HIS A 437 17.32 -5.05 34.55
CA HIS A 437 17.66 -3.72 34.07
C HIS A 437 16.45 -3.07 33.41
N ARG A 438 16.48 -1.75 33.30
CA ARG A 438 15.47 -0.98 32.57
C ARG A 438 16.14 -0.04 31.57
N GLY A 439 15.61 0.03 30.36
CA GLY A 439 16.12 0.96 29.34
C GLY A 439 15.09 1.29 28.27
N ARG A 440 15.36 2.33 27.49
CA ARG A 440 14.49 2.76 26.38
C ARG A 440 15.13 2.35 25.07
N PHE A 441 14.42 1.53 24.30
CA PHE A 441 14.97 0.90 23.11
C PHE A 441 14.02 1.11 21.92
N PRO A 442 14.54 1.37 20.71
CA PRO A 442 13.76 1.20 19.50
C PRO A 442 13.37 -0.28 19.33
N LYS A 443 12.34 -0.55 18.50
CA LYS A 443 11.78 -1.90 18.32
C LYS A 443 12.81 -2.97 17.96
N ASP A 444 13.83 -2.64 17.15
CA ASP A 444 14.83 -3.61 16.67
C ASP A 444 15.76 -4.06 17.81
N GLU A 445 16.20 -3.10 18.65
CA GLU A 445 16.99 -3.39 19.86
C GLU A 445 16.14 -4.11 20.92
N ALA A 446 14.88 -3.69 21.10
CA ALA A 446 13.95 -4.36 22.00
C ALA A 446 13.70 -5.82 21.61
N LEU A 447 13.61 -6.11 20.31
CA LEU A 447 13.47 -7.46 19.78
C LEU A 447 14.70 -8.32 20.10
N GLN A 448 15.91 -7.78 20.00
CA GLN A 448 17.15 -8.49 20.36
C GLN A 448 17.25 -8.79 21.87
N LEU A 449 16.71 -7.90 22.70
CA LEU A 449 16.65 -8.08 24.15
C LEU A 449 15.46 -8.96 24.59
N ALA A 450 14.52 -9.25 23.70
CA ALA A 450 13.37 -10.07 24.02
C ALA A 450 13.84 -11.52 24.25
N PRO A 451 13.44 -12.16 25.37
CA PRO A 451 13.86 -13.52 25.70
C PRO A 451 13.02 -14.54 24.94
N PHE A 452 12.89 -14.40 23.62
CA PHE A 452 12.12 -15.33 22.79
C PHE A 452 12.76 -16.73 22.72
N ASP A 453 14.06 -16.84 22.99
CA ASP A 453 14.73 -18.13 23.20
C ASP A 453 14.24 -18.87 24.46
N ASN A 454 13.58 -18.17 25.39
CA ASN A 454 12.91 -18.78 26.53
C ASN A 454 11.50 -19.21 26.12
N GLU A 455 11.36 -20.51 25.83
CA GLU A 455 10.11 -21.15 25.40
C GLU A 455 8.90 -20.78 26.27
N ARG A 456 9.09 -20.67 27.60
CA ARG A 456 8.00 -20.31 28.52
C ARG A 456 7.57 -18.86 28.35
N THR A 457 8.50 -17.93 28.24
CA THR A 457 8.20 -16.51 28.09
C THR A 457 7.55 -16.23 26.73
N PHE A 458 8.07 -16.87 25.68
CA PHE A 458 7.48 -16.81 24.35
C PHE A 458 6.05 -17.37 24.32
N SER A 459 5.83 -18.56 24.88
CA SER A 459 4.50 -19.18 24.99
C SER A 459 3.50 -18.28 25.73
N ASN A 460 3.92 -17.63 26.82
CA ASN A 460 3.05 -16.72 27.57
C ASN A 460 2.66 -15.48 26.76
N ALA A 461 3.59 -14.91 25.99
CA ALA A 461 3.31 -13.77 25.11
C ALA A 461 2.34 -14.16 23.98
N ILE A 462 2.55 -15.33 23.38
CA ILE A 462 1.67 -15.92 22.37
C ILE A 462 0.26 -16.16 22.92
N ASP A 463 0.12 -16.73 24.12
CA ASP A 463 -1.18 -16.97 24.74
C ASP A 463 -1.95 -15.67 25.03
N LEU A 464 -1.24 -14.63 25.46
CA LEU A 464 -1.85 -13.32 25.71
C LEU A 464 -2.27 -12.64 24.40
N PHE A 465 -1.41 -12.69 23.38
CA PHE A 465 -1.73 -12.24 22.04
C PHE A 465 -2.94 -12.99 21.47
N ALA A 466 -3.00 -14.31 21.60
CA ALA A 466 -4.10 -15.13 21.12
C ALA A 466 -5.44 -14.72 21.75
N LYS A 467 -5.47 -14.46 23.07
CA LYS A 467 -6.67 -13.95 23.76
C LYS A 467 -7.10 -12.59 23.23
N PHE A 468 -6.14 -11.66 23.07
CA PHE A 468 -6.39 -10.35 22.47
C PHE A 468 -6.93 -10.48 21.04
N PHE A 469 -6.31 -11.33 20.22
CA PHE A 469 -6.67 -11.52 18.82
C PHE A 469 -8.06 -12.11 18.66
N LEU A 470 -8.43 -13.10 19.47
CA LEU A 470 -9.80 -13.66 19.49
C LEU A 470 -10.83 -12.59 19.89
N GLY A 471 -10.54 -11.77 20.90
CA GLY A 471 -11.39 -10.64 21.26
C GLY A 471 -11.54 -9.62 20.12
N TYR A 472 -10.47 -9.38 19.35
CA TYR A 472 -10.53 -8.52 18.16
C TYR A 472 -11.39 -9.14 17.06
N ILE A 473 -11.25 -10.45 16.80
CA ILE A 473 -12.06 -11.18 15.81
C ILE A 473 -13.55 -11.02 16.13
N GLU A 474 -13.96 -11.25 17.38
CA GLU A 474 -15.36 -11.11 17.81
C GLU A 474 -15.88 -9.68 17.61
N TRP A 475 -15.11 -8.68 18.08
CA TRP A 475 -15.45 -7.27 17.90
C TRP A 475 -15.56 -6.89 16.42
N ARG A 476 -14.63 -7.36 15.58
CA ARG A 476 -14.60 -7.05 14.15
C ARG A 476 -15.76 -7.71 13.41
N LEU A 477 -16.14 -8.93 13.76
CA LEU A 477 -17.30 -9.61 13.20
C LEU A 477 -18.59 -8.82 13.45
N ASP A 478 -18.83 -8.33 14.67
CA ASP A 478 -19.98 -7.46 14.97
C ASP A 478 -19.98 -6.18 14.11
N LYS A 479 -18.83 -5.51 14.01
CA LYS A 479 -18.69 -4.31 13.15
C LYS A 479 -19.03 -4.60 11.68
N LEU A 480 -18.56 -5.73 11.15
CA LEU A 480 -18.83 -6.15 9.77
C LEU A 480 -20.30 -6.53 9.55
N GLU A 481 -20.92 -7.23 10.50
CA GLU A 481 -22.34 -7.61 10.45
C GLU A 481 -23.27 -6.41 10.45
N ASN A 482 -22.97 -5.41 11.30
CA ASN A 482 -23.75 -4.18 11.38
C ASN A 482 -23.59 -3.30 10.13
N SER A 483 -22.45 -3.39 9.43
CA SER A 483 -22.14 -2.56 8.26
C SER A 483 -22.62 -3.14 6.92
N GLU A 484 -22.59 -4.48 6.76
CA GLU A 484 -22.89 -5.17 5.49
C GLU A 484 -24.23 -4.75 4.83
N PRO A 485 -25.35 -4.59 5.56
CA PRO A 485 -26.64 -4.21 4.97
C PRO A 485 -26.65 -2.83 4.32
N HIS A 486 -25.74 -1.93 4.72
CA HIS A 486 -25.67 -0.54 4.26
C HIS A 486 -24.70 -0.33 3.09
N LEU A 487 -23.98 -1.37 2.69
CA LEU A 487 -23.04 -1.29 1.58
C LEU A 487 -23.77 -1.23 0.23
N THR A 488 -23.25 -0.43 -0.69
CA THR A 488 -23.83 -0.29 -2.04
C THR A 488 -23.02 -1.02 -3.10
N SER A 489 -21.68 -1.01 -2.99
CA SER A 489 -20.76 -1.63 -3.94
C SER A 489 -20.68 -3.16 -3.79
N PRO A 490 -20.84 -3.95 -4.88
CA PRO A 490 -20.65 -5.40 -4.86
C PRO A 490 -19.23 -5.87 -4.48
N PRO A 491 -18.12 -5.31 -5.02
CA PRO A 491 -16.77 -5.64 -4.57
C PRO A 491 -16.54 -5.38 -3.09
N LEU A 492 -17.04 -4.27 -2.54
CA LEU A 492 -16.92 -3.98 -1.11
C LEU A 492 -17.70 -5.00 -0.26
N LYS A 493 -18.89 -5.41 -0.71
CA LYS A 493 -19.63 -6.52 -0.07
C LYS A 493 -18.88 -7.83 -0.14
N GLN A 494 -18.20 -8.11 -1.26
CA GLN A 494 -17.37 -9.30 -1.42
C GLN A 494 -16.21 -9.28 -0.43
N LEU A 495 -15.53 -8.14 -0.26
CA LEU A 495 -14.47 -7.97 0.75
C LEU A 495 -14.99 -8.25 2.17
N VAL A 496 -16.13 -7.67 2.55
CA VAL A 496 -16.73 -7.91 3.87
C VAL A 496 -17.07 -9.37 4.09
N ARG A 497 -17.66 -10.04 3.09
CA ARG A 497 -18.00 -11.46 3.19
C ARG A 497 -16.78 -12.35 3.27
N LEU A 498 -15.74 -12.02 2.50
CA LEU A 498 -14.46 -12.72 2.54
C LEU A 498 -13.85 -12.59 3.94
N GLU A 499 -13.66 -11.37 4.44
CA GLU A 499 -13.12 -11.12 5.79
C GLU A 499 -13.95 -11.84 6.86
N LYS A 500 -15.28 -11.73 6.84
CA LYS A 500 -16.17 -12.47 7.75
C LYS A 500 -15.93 -13.98 7.68
N SER A 501 -15.79 -14.55 6.49
CA SER A 501 -15.57 -16.00 6.33
C SER A 501 -14.25 -16.45 6.96
N VAL A 502 -13.19 -15.66 6.79
CA VAL A 502 -11.86 -15.91 7.37
C VAL A 502 -11.91 -15.81 8.89
N LEU A 503 -12.48 -14.72 9.40
CA LEU A 503 -12.62 -14.47 10.84
C LEU A 503 -13.48 -15.55 11.53
N LEU A 504 -14.58 -15.96 10.90
CA LEU A 504 -15.40 -17.06 11.40
C LEU A 504 -14.62 -18.38 11.41
N GLN A 505 -13.84 -18.68 10.39
CA GLN A 505 -13.01 -19.89 10.39
C GLN A 505 -12.05 -19.88 11.57
N LEU A 506 -11.30 -18.79 11.77
CA LEU A 506 -10.36 -18.65 12.90
C LEU A 506 -11.03 -18.78 14.26
N LEU A 507 -12.26 -18.26 14.42
CA LEU A 507 -13.00 -18.31 15.68
C LEU A 507 -13.53 -19.72 16.03
N HIS A 508 -13.85 -20.54 15.02
CA HIS A 508 -14.39 -21.89 15.22
C HIS A 508 -13.31 -22.96 15.44
N GLU A 509 -12.04 -22.65 15.15
CA GLU A 509 -10.95 -23.57 15.42
C GLU A 509 -10.68 -23.66 16.93
N PRO A 510 -10.36 -24.86 17.47
CA PRO A 510 -10.12 -25.05 18.90
C PRO A 510 -8.87 -24.29 19.38
N HIS A 511 -7.92 -24.06 18.47
CA HIS A 511 -6.69 -23.32 18.68
C HIS A 511 -6.37 -22.54 17.41
N LEU A 512 -5.70 -21.39 17.55
CA LEU A 512 -5.15 -20.67 16.41
C LEU A 512 -4.01 -21.49 15.81
N TYR A 513 -4.02 -21.70 14.50
CA TYR A 513 -2.91 -22.35 13.80
C TYR A 513 -1.89 -21.32 13.38
N TYR A 514 -0.63 -21.60 13.68
CA TYR A 514 0.50 -20.81 13.23
C TYR A 514 1.08 -21.41 11.96
N TRP A 515 1.83 -20.59 11.20
CA TRP A 515 2.43 -21.06 9.96
C TRP A 515 3.64 -21.96 10.24
N SER A 516 4.40 -21.66 11.29
CA SER A 516 5.51 -22.48 11.76
C SER A 516 5.10 -23.94 12.07
N ASP A 517 3.84 -24.19 12.45
CA ASP A 517 3.29 -25.54 12.71
C ASP A 517 3.28 -26.45 11.48
N ARG A 518 3.27 -25.91 10.26
CA ARG A 518 3.09 -26.69 9.02
C ARG A 518 4.34 -27.47 8.60
N GLN A 519 5.54 -27.08 9.05
CA GLN A 519 6.82 -27.67 8.61
C GLN A 519 6.94 -27.80 7.07
N VAL A 520 6.35 -26.87 6.32
CA VAL A 520 6.43 -26.84 4.85
C VAL A 520 7.51 -25.83 4.46
N ASP A 521 8.50 -26.26 3.69
CA ASP A 521 9.39 -25.37 2.93
C ASP A 521 8.56 -24.70 1.83
N CYS A 522 7.79 -23.68 2.18
CA CYS A 522 7.23 -22.80 1.18
C CYS A 522 8.35 -21.84 0.77
N GLU A 523 8.53 -21.63 -0.54
CA GLU A 523 9.28 -20.48 -1.03
C GLU A 523 8.81 -19.26 -0.24
N SER A 524 9.74 -18.46 0.28
CA SER A 524 9.43 -17.28 1.10
C SER A 524 8.64 -16.29 0.25
N TYR A 525 7.32 -16.45 0.18
CA TYR A 525 6.41 -15.47 -0.37
C TYR A 525 6.33 -14.34 0.65
N ASP A 526 7.30 -13.43 0.59
CA ASP A 526 7.28 -12.22 1.40
C ASP A 526 6.16 -11.31 0.89
N CYS A 527 4.99 -11.43 1.50
CA CYS A 527 3.93 -10.45 1.33
C CYS A 527 4.29 -9.24 2.21
N THR A 528 5.04 -8.29 1.65
CA THR A 528 5.45 -7.07 2.35
C THR A 528 4.24 -6.40 3.01
N LEU A 529 4.31 -6.17 4.32
CA LEU A 529 3.25 -5.44 5.03
C LEU A 529 3.15 -4.02 4.50
N ARG A 530 1.91 -3.51 4.46
CA ARG A 530 1.64 -2.14 4.02
C ARG A 530 2.28 -1.11 4.96
N PRO A 531 2.62 0.10 4.49
CA PRO A 531 3.18 1.13 5.35
C PRO A 531 2.15 1.62 6.37
N LEU A 532 2.67 2.10 7.52
CA LEU A 532 1.92 2.81 8.55
C LEU A 532 1.15 4.00 7.92
N LEU A 533 -0.04 4.31 8.43
CA LEU A 533 -0.73 5.54 8.03
C LEU A 533 0.04 6.75 8.57
N ASP A 534 0.69 7.49 7.68
CA ASP A 534 1.22 8.81 7.96
C ASP A 534 0.31 9.87 7.34
N ARG A 535 -0.26 10.76 8.16
CA ARG A 535 -1.05 11.89 7.66
C ARG A 535 -0.21 13.15 7.45
N GLY A 536 1.09 13.08 7.73
CA GLY A 536 1.99 14.23 7.81
C GLY A 536 1.58 15.13 8.97
N HIS A 537 2.56 15.63 9.71
CA HIS A 537 2.28 16.73 10.62
C HIS A 537 1.97 17.97 9.76
N ARG A 538 0.69 18.35 9.69
CA ARG A 538 0.36 19.73 9.31
C ARG A 538 1.07 20.59 10.34
N ASP A 539 1.96 21.48 9.91
CA ASP A 539 2.67 22.43 10.75
C ASP A 539 1.72 23.12 11.74
N ALA A 540 1.51 22.49 12.90
CA ALA A 540 0.85 23.07 14.06
C ALA A 540 1.76 24.12 14.71
N ASP A 541 2.99 24.25 14.22
CA ASP A 541 4.03 25.18 14.64
C ASP A 541 3.71 26.67 14.38
N ARG A 542 2.55 27.00 13.77
CA ARG A 542 2.18 28.41 13.54
C ARG A 542 1.05 28.95 14.41
N ASN A 543 0.32 28.13 15.16
CA ASN A 543 -0.85 28.60 15.92
C ASN A 543 -0.99 27.99 17.33
N ALA A 544 0.10 27.55 17.97
CA ALA A 544 0.06 27.34 19.42
C ALA A 544 -0.24 28.70 20.09
N SER A 545 -1.48 28.83 20.57
CA SER A 545 -2.01 30.03 21.18
C SER A 545 -1.13 30.48 22.34
N LYS A 546 -0.72 31.76 22.28
CA LYS A 546 -0.30 32.53 23.46
C LYS A 546 -1.48 32.60 24.42
N ASP A 547 -1.63 31.63 25.32
CA ASP A 547 -2.49 31.78 26.48
C ASP A 547 -1.84 31.22 27.75
N VAL A 548 -1.54 32.20 28.62
CA VAL A 548 -1.47 32.18 30.08
C VAL A 548 -0.55 31.14 30.73
N LEU A 549 0.64 31.63 31.08
CA LEU A 549 1.47 31.12 32.18
C LEU A 549 0.61 30.89 33.44
N SER A 550 0.30 29.63 33.75
CA SER A 550 -0.09 29.27 35.11
C SER A 550 1.17 29.08 35.96
N LEU A 551 1.22 29.78 37.09
CA LEU A 551 2.27 29.66 38.10
C LEU A 551 2.34 28.26 38.75
N GLU A 552 1.39 27.37 38.43
CA GLU A 552 1.36 25.97 38.91
C GLU A 552 2.36 25.05 38.18
N ASN A 553 2.98 25.50 37.08
CA ASN A 553 4.01 24.75 36.34
C ASN A 553 5.45 24.97 36.83
N LEU A 554 5.65 25.71 37.93
CA LEU A 554 6.97 25.98 38.54
C LEU A 554 7.33 25.03 39.69
N SER A 555 6.55 23.98 39.93
CA SER A 555 7.00 22.86 40.76
C SER A 555 8.03 22.03 39.97
N LEU A 556 9.30 22.36 40.20
CA LEU A 556 10.50 21.66 39.75
C LEU A 556 10.88 20.52 40.70
N GLU A 557 9.91 19.83 41.32
CA GLU A 557 10.21 18.69 42.21
C GLU A 557 9.89 17.35 41.52
N ASP A 558 10.89 16.45 41.63
CA ASP A 558 10.89 14.99 41.50
C ASP A 558 10.56 14.34 40.14
N TYR A 559 11.12 14.83 39.03
CA TYR A 559 11.27 13.99 37.82
C TYR A 559 12.74 13.67 37.56
N HIS A 560 13.10 12.40 37.71
CA HIS A 560 14.43 11.90 37.41
C HIS A 560 14.33 10.95 36.19
N PRO A 561 14.85 11.32 35.02
CA PRO A 561 14.89 10.42 33.86
C PRO A 561 15.54 9.06 34.16
N GLU A 562 16.43 9.01 35.16
CA GLU A 562 17.06 7.78 35.67
C GLU A 562 16.06 6.77 36.26
N ASP A 563 14.85 7.20 36.66
CA ASP A 563 13.79 6.28 37.12
C ASP A 563 13.24 5.38 35.98
N PHE A 564 13.51 5.78 34.74
CA PHE A 564 13.02 5.13 33.53
C PHE A 564 14.13 4.44 32.71
N THR A 565 15.41 4.65 33.06
CA THR A 565 16.51 4.00 32.34
C THR A 565 17.79 3.93 33.17
N ASP A 566 18.46 2.78 33.13
CA ASP A 566 19.82 2.57 33.65
C ASP A 566 20.89 3.12 32.68
N PHE A 567 20.49 3.54 31.46
CA PHE A 567 21.38 3.86 30.33
C PHE A 567 21.31 5.33 29.90
N LEU A 568 20.85 6.23 30.78
CA LEU A 568 20.57 7.64 30.46
C LEU A 568 21.71 8.36 29.71
N GLN A 569 22.96 8.11 30.10
CA GLN A 569 24.13 8.77 29.50
C GLN A 569 24.42 8.29 28.08
N ASP A 570 24.11 7.04 27.75
CA ASP A 570 24.32 6.51 26.41
C ASP A 570 23.17 6.92 25.48
N GLU A 571 21.94 6.95 25.99
CA GLU A 571 20.78 7.50 25.28
C GLU A 571 20.97 8.99 24.93
N LEU A 572 21.50 9.80 25.84
CA LEU A 572 21.80 11.21 25.58
C LEU A 572 22.81 11.38 24.45
N LYS A 573 23.86 10.55 24.40
CA LYS A 573 24.85 10.58 23.31
C LYS A 573 24.23 10.19 21.97
N LEU A 574 23.35 9.17 21.96
CA LEU A 574 22.66 8.73 20.76
C LEU A 574 21.73 9.83 20.23
N TYR A 575 20.93 10.43 21.12
CA TYR A 575 20.03 11.53 20.78
C TYR A 575 20.78 12.74 20.20
N ALA A 576 21.94 13.08 20.77
CA ALA A 576 22.78 14.17 20.27
C ALA A 576 23.35 13.94 18.86
N ASN A 577 23.29 12.70 18.33
CA ASN A 577 23.65 12.40 16.94
C ASN A 577 22.45 12.39 15.99
N LEU A 578 21.23 12.33 16.51
CA LEU A 578 19.98 12.30 15.74
C LEU A 578 19.42 13.72 15.47
N VAL A 579 19.79 14.69 16.32
CA VAL A 579 19.46 16.12 16.22
C VAL A 579 20.66 16.90 15.73
#